data_AF-A0A0D5LSZ2-F1
#
_entry.id   AF-A0A0D5LSZ2-F1
#
_cell.length_a   1.000
_cell.length_b   1.000
_cell.length_c   1.000
_cell.angle_alpha   90.00
_cell.angle_beta   90.00
_cell.angle_gamma   90.00
#
_symmetry.space_group_name_H-M   'P 1'
#
loop_
_entity.id
_entity.type
_entity.pdbx_description
1 polymer ?
#
loop_
_entity_poly.entity_id
_entity_poly.type
_entity_poly.pdbx_seq_one_letter_code
_entity_poly.pdbx_strand_id
1 'polypeptide(L)'
;MATLPGLVTGYYRGIAFDVPDTTTKAGRRLVEYLFPGVDDAAYDDFGRAAAEVSINGVIIGDFYQAQAVALEAAFNQSGPAMLIHPWQGPMQVILTEPATISLASRELRAVRFSAKFRKVQTGFTSLSNGLSGVLTAVALVASAASLLASAVSTRSISAARTRAVNRSAGVVQDAAGVLQPVNGSARFLPRLQDATAQLAPTTPEAFDAEVADLASRFGEASQTPFVAAAAEAVPEVAATPAALTAIGVSLASSLAGAIAAAPSDPDRALIAAASAHCLSQAVAQVPYSDFDSAETALASRARMHAAADRLIESVGQLSSGRYDGEVDGLVSALEGLKAEVTGALNEIIGQLPETLTLTLAGPTDAWMIATHIAGENPAAIEAVWADIVARNRPRHPAQLPAGSIKVLKA
;
A
#
# COMPACT_ATOMS: atom_id res chain seq x y z
N MET A 1 15.41 -40.36 7.13
CA MET A 1 16.73 -39.71 7.29
C MET A 1 16.92 -39.48 8.78
N ALA A 2 17.72 -40.32 9.44
CA ALA A 2 18.08 -40.09 10.83
C ALA A 2 19.24 -39.11 10.83
N THR A 3 19.00 -37.88 11.31
CA THR A 3 20.04 -36.90 11.59
C THR A 3 21.03 -37.51 12.58
N LEU A 4 22.33 -37.32 12.36
CA LEU A 4 23.34 -37.73 13.34
C LEU A 4 23.05 -37.03 14.68
N PRO A 5 23.17 -37.73 15.82
CA PRO A 5 22.88 -37.16 17.13
C PRO A 5 23.78 -35.94 17.38
N GLY A 6 23.19 -34.73 17.37
CA GLY A 6 23.87 -33.46 17.64
C GLY A 6 23.88 -32.45 16.49
N LEU A 7 23.52 -32.84 15.26
CA LEU A 7 23.41 -31.90 14.14
C LEU A 7 21.96 -31.41 13.96
N VAL A 8 21.80 -30.12 13.66
CA VAL A 8 20.49 -29.51 13.42
C VAL A 8 20.31 -29.27 11.93
N THR A 9 19.15 -29.65 11.40
CA THR A 9 18.84 -29.56 9.98
C THR A 9 18.37 -28.15 9.59
N GLY A 10 18.91 -27.63 8.50
CA GLY A 10 18.44 -26.44 7.80
C GLY A 10 17.80 -26.81 6.45
N TYR A 11 17.03 -25.89 5.88
CA TYR A 11 16.45 -26.06 4.54
C TYR A 11 16.72 -24.85 3.66
N TYR A 12 17.06 -25.09 2.40
CA TYR A 12 17.19 -24.05 1.39
C TYR A 12 16.44 -24.47 0.14
N ARG A 13 15.43 -23.68 -0.27
CA ARG A 13 14.53 -24.03 -1.39
C ARG A 13 13.97 -25.47 -1.31
N GLY A 14 13.69 -25.94 -0.09
CA GLY A 14 13.17 -27.30 0.15
C GLY A 14 14.23 -28.41 0.23
N ILE A 15 15.51 -28.12 -0.02
CA ILE A 15 16.61 -29.08 0.14
C ILE A 15 17.08 -29.07 1.59
N ALA A 16 17.02 -30.23 2.24
CA ALA A 16 17.49 -30.42 3.62
C ALA A 16 19.01 -30.61 3.66
N PHE A 17 19.66 -29.99 4.62
CA PHE A 17 21.08 -30.18 4.92
C PHE A 17 21.34 -30.06 6.41
N ASP A 18 22.40 -30.69 6.91
CA ASP A 18 22.79 -30.60 8.31
C ASP A 18 23.79 -29.46 8.50
N VAL A 19 23.63 -28.67 9.55
CA VAL A 19 24.46 -27.48 9.83
C VAL A 19 25.35 -27.73 11.03
N PRO A 20 26.66 -27.98 10.84
CA PRO A 20 27.62 -28.00 11.94
C PRO A 20 27.82 -26.62 12.56
N ASP A 21 28.09 -25.60 11.73
CA ASP A 21 28.46 -24.26 12.21
C ASP A 21 27.75 -23.17 11.39
N THR A 22 27.34 -22.10 12.08
CA THR A 22 26.85 -20.87 11.45
C THR A 22 27.51 -19.64 12.08
N THR A 23 27.81 -18.66 11.23
CA THR A 23 28.31 -17.36 11.66
C THR A 23 27.35 -16.29 11.18
N THR A 24 26.85 -15.47 12.10
CA THR A 24 26.01 -14.32 11.77
C THR A 24 26.73 -13.04 12.13
N LYS A 25 26.89 -12.14 11.17
CA LYS A 25 27.38 -10.79 11.44
C LYS A 25 26.19 -9.90 11.82
N ALA A 26 26.23 -9.36 13.03
CA ALA A 26 25.26 -8.40 13.54
C ALA A 26 25.96 -7.06 13.80
N GLY A 27 25.34 -5.96 13.37
CA GLY A 27 25.89 -4.62 13.55
C GLY A 27 25.03 -3.54 12.90
N ARG A 28 25.49 -2.30 13.02
CA ARG A 28 24.92 -1.10 12.38
C ARG A 28 25.89 -0.58 11.32
N ARG A 29 25.39 0.18 10.34
CA ARG A 29 26.21 0.85 9.33
C ARG A 29 26.66 2.17 9.93
N LEU A 30 27.92 2.25 10.30
CA LEU A 30 28.52 3.46 10.84
C LEU A 30 29.51 3.99 9.82
N VAL A 31 29.44 5.29 9.52
CA VAL A 31 30.50 6.00 8.80
C VAL A 31 31.29 6.78 9.84
N GLU A 32 32.60 6.53 9.86
CA GLU A 32 33.53 7.18 10.78
C GLU A 32 34.14 8.42 10.10
N TYR A 33 34.07 9.56 10.79
CA TYR A 33 34.72 10.80 10.42
C TYR A 33 35.81 11.12 11.43
N LEU A 34 37.05 11.23 10.93
CA LEU A 34 38.20 11.66 11.70
C LEU A 34 38.54 13.10 11.33
N PHE A 35 38.56 13.99 12.33
CA PHE A 35 38.90 15.38 12.16
C PHE A 35 40.32 15.66 12.70
N PRO A 36 41.17 16.39 11.98
CA PRO A 36 42.51 16.70 12.45
C PRO A 36 42.47 17.56 13.72
N GLY A 37 43.17 17.11 14.78
CA GLY A 37 43.25 17.81 16.06
C GLY A 37 42.17 17.45 17.09
N VAL A 38 41.29 16.50 16.77
CA VAL A 38 40.32 15.91 17.71
C VAL A 38 40.63 14.42 17.80
N ASP A 39 40.89 13.94 19.02
CA ASP A 39 41.24 12.53 19.25
C ASP A 39 40.00 11.60 19.18
N ASP A 40 38.81 12.15 19.43
CA ASP A 40 37.54 11.43 19.36
C ASP A 40 36.97 11.42 17.94
N ALA A 41 36.58 10.23 17.45
CA ALA A 41 35.96 10.05 16.15
C ALA A 41 34.44 10.38 16.19
N ALA A 42 33.94 11.00 15.12
CA ALA A 42 32.49 11.20 14.93
C ALA A 42 31.91 10.05 14.09
N TYR A 43 30.71 9.59 14.42
CA TYR A 43 30.05 8.49 13.74
C TYR A 43 28.67 8.88 13.23
N ASP A 44 28.40 8.67 11.95
CA ASP A 44 27.05 8.73 11.39
C ASP A 44 26.46 7.33 11.25
N ASP A 45 25.29 7.12 11.84
CA ASP A 45 24.59 5.84 11.85
C ASP A 45 23.55 5.77 10.73
N PHE A 46 23.86 4.99 9.69
CA PHE A 46 22.98 4.72 8.55
C PHE A 46 22.04 3.54 8.78
N GLY A 47 21.75 3.24 10.05
CA GLY A 47 20.81 2.22 10.47
C GLY A 47 21.42 0.81 10.49
N ARG A 48 20.54 -0.19 10.44
CA ARG A 48 20.92 -1.60 10.62
C ARG A 48 21.78 -2.10 9.45
N ALA A 49 22.91 -2.74 9.75
CA ALA A 49 23.70 -3.41 8.72
C ALA A 49 22.92 -4.56 8.10
N ALA A 50 23.19 -4.83 6.82
CA ALA A 50 22.58 -5.98 6.16
C ALA A 50 23.05 -7.25 6.88
N ALA A 51 22.13 -7.97 7.51
CA ALA A 51 22.46 -9.17 8.27
C ALA A 51 23.01 -10.24 7.31
N GLU A 52 24.30 -10.52 7.45
CA GLU A 52 25.02 -11.54 6.69
C GLU A 52 25.06 -12.82 7.53
N VAL A 53 24.60 -13.92 6.95
CA VAL A 53 24.60 -15.25 7.56
C VAL A 53 25.45 -16.16 6.69
N SER A 54 26.55 -16.67 7.26
CA SER A 54 27.38 -17.69 6.63
C SER A 54 27.00 -19.05 7.20
N ILE A 55 26.72 -20.00 6.32
CA ILE A 55 26.35 -21.37 6.66
C ILE A 55 27.38 -22.31 6.07
N ASN A 56 27.95 -23.14 6.92
CA ASN A 56 28.71 -24.30 6.51
C ASN A 56 27.83 -25.52 6.73
N GLY A 57 27.34 -26.11 5.65
CA GLY A 57 26.44 -27.25 5.69
C GLY A 57 27.09 -28.53 5.20
N VAL A 58 26.56 -29.67 5.67
CA VAL A 58 26.96 -31.00 5.23
C VAL A 58 25.70 -31.76 4.82
N ILE A 59 25.79 -32.50 3.72
CA ILE A 59 24.78 -33.44 3.28
C ILE A 59 25.40 -34.83 3.34
N ILE A 60 24.79 -35.73 4.12
CA ILE A 60 25.25 -37.10 4.29
C ILE A 60 24.16 -38.05 3.82
N GLY A 61 24.50 -38.99 2.95
CA GLY A 61 23.55 -40.00 2.51
C GLY A 61 23.99 -40.78 1.27
N ASP A 62 23.18 -41.77 0.89
CA ASP A 62 23.43 -42.59 -0.31
C ASP A 62 23.26 -41.80 -1.60
N PHE A 63 22.36 -40.82 -1.61
CA PHE A 63 22.05 -39.97 -2.75
C PHE A 63 22.77 -38.61 -2.72
N TYR A 64 23.93 -38.54 -2.05
CA TYR A 64 24.67 -37.29 -1.84
C TYR A 64 25.02 -36.58 -3.16
N GLN A 65 25.32 -37.31 -4.23
CA GLN A 65 25.62 -36.74 -5.55
C GLN A 65 24.40 -36.06 -6.18
N ALA A 66 23.24 -36.71 -6.13
CA ALA A 66 21.99 -36.15 -6.67
C ALA A 66 21.56 -34.90 -5.86
N GLN A 67 21.75 -34.92 -4.54
CA GLN A 67 21.47 -33.77 -3.68
C GLN A 67 22.47 -32.63 -3.90
N ALA A 68 23.74 -32.91 -4.23
CA ALA A 68 24.71 -31.88 -4.60
C ALA A 68 24.29 -31.14 -5.88
N VAL A 69 23.88 -31.88 -6.92
CA VAL A 69 23.41 -31.29 -8.19
C VAL A 69 22.13 -30.48 -7.98
N ALA A 70 21.20 -30.97 -7.15
CA ALA A 70 19.98 -30.24 -6.82
C ALA A 70 20.29 -28.93 -6.06
N LEU A 71 21.27 -28.96 -5.15
CA LEU A 71 21.69 -27.81 -4.37
C LEU A 71 22.45 -26.79 -5.22
N GLU A 72 23.28 -27.24 -6.16
CA GLU A 72 23.89 -26.41 -7.19
C GLU A 72 22.84 -25.71 -8.06
N ALA A 73 21.83 -26.44 -8.55
CA ALA A 73 20.73 -25.87 -9.31
C ALA A 73 19.93 -24.84 -8.48
N ALA A 74 19.71 -25.10 -7.19
CA ALA A 74 19.02 -24.19 -6.29
C ALA A 74 19.80 -22.89 -6.02
N PHE A 75 21.14 -22.96 -5.99
CA PHE A 75 22.00 -21.77 -5.88
C PHE A 75 22.07 -20.97 -7.18
N ASN A 76 22.02 -21.63 -8.33
CA ASN A 76 22.05 -20.96 -9.64
C ASN A 76 20.71 -20.34 -10.05
N GLN A 77 19.61 -20.69 -9.39
CA GLN A 77 18.30 -20.15 -9.69
C GLN A 77 18.17 -18.69 -9.19
N SER A 78 17.78 -17.79 -10.10
CA SER A 78 17.63 -16.35 -9.83
C SER A 78 16.61 -16.04 -8.72
N GLY A 79 16.79 -14.87 -8.10
CA GLY A 79 15.85 -14.28 -7.14
C GLY A 79 16.08 -14.65 -5.67
N PRO A 80 15.38 -13.97 -4.73
CA PRO A 80 15.43 -14.27 -3.32
C PRO A 80 14.81 -15.64 -3.02
N ALA A 81 15.40 -16.38 -2.09
CA ALA A 81 14.96 -17.72 -1.72
C ALA A 81 14.65 -17.81 -0.22
N MET A 82 13.78 -18.76 0.13
CA MET A 82 13.52 -19.10 1.52
C MET A 82 14.61 -20.02 2.05
N LEU A 83 15.23 -19.58 3.14
CA LEU A 83 16.16 -20.32 3.96
C LEU A 83 15.53 -20.53 5.33
N ILE A 84 15.37 -21.79 5.75
CA ILE A 84 14.99 -22.14 7.11
C ILE A 84 16.28 -22.38 7.87
N HIS A 85 16.67 -21.40 8.67
CA HIS A 85 17.87 -21.48 9.49
C HIS A 85 17.57 -22.27 10.77
N PRO A 86 18.45 -23.21 11.19
CA PRO A 86 18.18 -24.09 12.33
C PRO A 86 17.82 -23.36 13.63
N TRP A 87 18.51 -22.25 13.92
CA TRP A 87 18.33 -21.48 15.16
C TRP A 87 17.58 -20.14 14.99
N GLN A 88 17.49 -19.62 13.76
CA GLN A 88 16.93 -18.28 13.49
C GLN A 88 15.58 -18.37 12.78
N GLY A 89 15.14 -19.58 12.43
CA GLY A 89 13.87 -19.80 11.76
C GLY A 89 13.90 -19.41 10.27
N PRO A 90 12.71 -19.29 9.66
CA PRO A 90 12.55 -18.97 8.25
C PRO A 90 12.96 -17.51 7.95
N MET A 91 13.76 -17.32 6.91
CA MET A 91 14.22 -16.02 6.44
C MET A 91 14.31 -15.99 4.91
N GLN A 92 14.04 -14.82 4.32
CA GLN A 92 14.22 -14.59 2.90
C GLN A 92 15.62 -14.03 2.65
N VAL A 93 16.38 -14.72 1.80
CA VAL A 93 17.81 -14.45 1.59
C VAL A 93 18.19 -14.42 0.13
N ILE A 94 19.29 -13.74 -0.15
CA ILE A 94 19.97 -13.78 -1.45
C ILE A 94 21.43 -14.21 -1.24
N LEU A 95 21.96 -14.99 -2.19
CA LEU A 95 23.38 -15.33 -2.21
C LEU A 95 24.19 -14.05 -2.48
N THR A 96 25.18 -13.75 -1.62
CA THR A 96 26.06 -12.59 -1.82
C THR A 96 27.33 -12.97 -2.60
N GLU A 97 27.85 -14.16 -2.33
CA GLU A 97 29.02 -14.74 -2.97
C GLU A 97 28.66 -16.11 -3.54
N PRO A 98 29.30 -16.57 -4.62
CA PRO A 98 29.07 -17.91 -5.16
C PRO A 98 29.34 -18.96 -4.09
N ALA A 99 28.38 -19.85 -3.88
CA ALA A 99 28.53 -20.94 -2.92
C ALA A 99 29.59 -21.93 -3.41
N THR A 100 30.41 -22.41 -2.48
CA THR A 100 31.40 -23.45 -2.76
C THR A 100 30.86 -24.79 -2.31
N ILE A 101 30.77 -25.75 -3.23
CA ILE A 101 30.40 -27.14 -2.96
C ILE A 101 31.67 -27.98 -3.10
N SER A 102 32.05 -28.72 -2.07
CA SER A 102 33.23 -29.57 -2.06
C SER A 102 32.87 -31.04 -1.83
N LEU A 103 33.40 -31.88 -2.71
CA LEU A 103 33.30 -33.33 -2.68
C LEU A 103 34.71 -33.87 -2.52
N ALA A 104 35.03 -34.45 -1.37
CA ALA A 104 36.35 -35.00 -1.11
C ALA A 104 36.33 -36.52 -1.29
N SER A 105 37.21 -37.07 -2.14
CA SER A 105 37.26 -38.52 -2.39
C SER A 105 37.58 -39.36 -1.14
N ARG A 106 38.16 -38.74 -0.10
CA ARG A 106 38.43 -39.36 1.20
C ARG A 106 37.20 -39.44 2.12
N GLU A 107 36.19 -38.63 1.89
CA GLU A 107 34.95 -38.55 2.66
C GLU A 107 33.80 -39.06 1.79
N LEU A 108 33.75 -40.37 1.60
CA LEU A 108 32.69 -41.01 0.80
C LEU A 108 31.34 -40.81 1.48
N ARG A 109 30.29 -40.53 0.69
CA ARG A 109 28.90 -40.28 1.12
C ARG A 109 28.64 -38.94 1.83
N ALA A 110 29.55 -37.96 1.73
CA ALA A 110 29.36 -36.62 2.27
C ALA A 110 29.62 -35.52 1.23
N VAL A 111 28.84 -34.45 1.30
CA VAL A 111 29.04 -33.19 0.55
C VAL A 111 29.16 -32.08 1.57
N ARG A 112 30.17 -31.23 1.43
CA ARG A 112 30.30 -30.01 2.23
C ARG A 112 29.98 -28.82 1.35
N PHE A 113 29.28 -27.83 1.89
CA PHE A 113 29.13 -26.55 1.21
C PHE A 113 29.32 -25.38 2.17
N SER A 114 29.79 -24.27 1.62
CA SER A 114 29.85 -22.99 2.31
C SER A 114 29.13 -21.94 1.46
N ALA A 115 28.15 -21.27 2.06
CA ALA A 115 27.38 -20.24 1.41
C ALA A 115 27.22 -19.02 2.32
N LYS A 116 27.29 -17.82 1.72
CA LYS A 116 27.04 -16.55 2.40
C LYS A 116 25.75 -15.93 1.89
N PHE A 117 24.83 -15.75 2.81
CA PHE A 117 23.50 -15.21 2.57
C PHE A 117 23.38 -13.82 3.15
N ARG A 118 22.68 -12.94 2.45
CA ARG A 118 22.24 -11.66 2.98
C ARG A 118 20.73 -11.71 3.13
N LYS A 119 20.21 -11.30 4.30
CA LYS A 119 18.76 -11.16 4.49
C LYS A 119 18.24 -10.06 3.57
N VAL A 120 17.27 -10.40 2.73
CA VAL A 120 16.55 -9.41 1.92
C VAL A 120 15.42 -8.89 2.78
N GLN A 121 15.45 -7.60 3.12
CA GLN A 121 14.26 -6.93 3.60
C GLN A 121 13.33 -6.76 2.40
N THR A 122 12.18 -7.44 2.45
CA THR A 122 11.16 -7.44 1.40
C THR A 122 10.53 -6.08 1.13
N GLY A 123 10.80 -5.06 1.95
CA GLY A 123 10.06 -3.79 1.94
C GLY A 123 10.29 -2.85 0.75
N PHE A 124 11.26 -3.10 -0.15
CA PHE A 124 11.42 -2.28 -1.37
C PHE A 124 10.85 -2.97 -2.62
N THR A 125 11.05 -4.28 -2.74
CA THR A 125 10.49 -5.08 -3.85
C THR A 125 9.00 -5.40 -3.67
N SER A 126 8.50 -5.40 -2.43
CA SER A 126 7.07 -5.53 -2.15
C SER A 126 6.33 -4.24 -2.54
N LEU A 127 6.92 -3.06 -2.24
CA LEU A 127 6.30 -1.76 -2.52
C LEU A 127 6.07 -1.54 -4.02
N SER A 128 7.02 -1.94 -4.86
CA SER A 128 6.89 -1.87 -6.33
C SER A 128 5.83 -2.83 -6.87
N ASN A 129 5.67 -4.00 -6.24
CA ASN A 129 4.68 -4.99 -6.63
C ASN A 129 3.28 -4.59 -6.17
N GLY A 130 3.13 -4.04 -4.97
CA GLY A 130 1.86 -3.52 -4.44
C GLY A 130 1.37 -2.31 -5.25
N LEU A 131 2.27 -1.40 -5.65
CA LEU A 131 1.93 -0.29 -6.54
C LEU A 131 1.44 -0.79 -7.91
N SER A 132 2.16 -1.75 -8.50
CA SER A 132 1.79 -2.32 -9.81
C SER A 132 0.47 -3.09 -9.76
N GLY A 133 0.20 -3.81 -8.66
CA GLY A 133 -1.04 -4.53 -8.42
C GLY A 133 -2.25 -3.59 -8.30
N VAL A 134 -2.13 -2.52 -7.51
CA VAL A 134 -3.19 -1.51 -7.37
C VAL A 134 -3.51 -0.84 -8.70
N LEU A 135 -2.50 -0.40 -9.47
CA LEU A 135 -2.74 0.24 -10.77
C LEU A 135 -3.40 -0.70 -11.78
N THR A 136 -3.02 -1.98 -11.78
CA THR A 136 -3.65 -3.00 -12.63
C THR A 136 -5.12 -3.22 -12.24
N ALA A 137 -5.41 -3.31 -10.94
CA ALA A 137 -6.78 -3.45 -10.45
C ALA A 137 -7.65 -2.21 -10.76
N VAL A 138 -7.08 -1.01 -10.65
CA VAL A 138 -7.74 0.25 -11.07
C VAL A 138 -8.11 0.21 -12.55
N ALA A 139 -7.18 -0.23 -13.41
CA ALA A 139 -7.44 -0.37 -14.85
C ALA A 139 -8.53 -1.42 -15.17
N LEU A 140 -8.57 -2.52 -14.41
CA LEU A 140 -9.63 -3.53 -14.55
C LEU A 140 -11.00 -3.02 -14.12
N VAL A 141 -11.09 -2.21 -13.06
CA VAL A 141 -12.35 -1.58 -12.65
C VAL A 141 -12.81 -0.57 -13.69
N ALA A 142 -11.90 0.26 -14.23
CA ALA A 142 -12.23 1.21 -15.28
C ALA A 142 -12.70 0.52 -16.57
N SER A 143 -12.06 -0.58 -16.97
CA SER A 143 -12.49 -1.33 -18.16
C SER A 143 -13.84 -2.02 -17.97
N ALA A 144 -14.10 -2.58 -16.77
CA ALA A 144 -15.41 -3.15 -16.44
C ALA A 144 -16.52 -2.08 -16.44
N ALA A 145 -16.24 -0.88 -15.95
CA ALA A 145 -17.17 0.25 -15.99
C ALA A 145 -17.51 0.67 -17.43
N SER A 146 -16.51 0.79 -18.30
CA SER A 146 -16.72 1.11 -19.72
C SER A 146 -17.47 0.00 -20.47
N LEU A 147 -17.22 -1.27 -20.15
CA LEU A 147 -18.00 -2.39 -20.70
C LEU A 147 -19.48 -2.29 -20.30
N LEU A 148 -19.76 -1.97 -19.04
CA LEU A 148 -21.13 -1.77 -18.56
C LEU A 148 -21.83 -0.62 -19.30
N ALA A 149 -21.15 0.52 -19.50
CA ALA A 149 -21.69 1.64 -20.28
C ALA A 149 -21.92 1.27 -21.76
N SER A 150 -21.01 0.51 -22.37
CA SER A 150 -21.18 -0.01 -23.75
C SER A 150 -22.37 -0.98 -23.86
N ALA A 151 -22.62 -1.78 -22.82
CA ALA A 151 -23.78 -2.68 -22.77
C ALA A 151 -25.10 -1.88 -22.74
N VAL A 152 -25.12 -0.71 -22.12
CA VAL A 152 -26.27 0.21 -22.21
C VAL A 152 -26.45 0.70 -23.66
N SER A 153 -25.37 1.03 -24.37
CA SER A 153 -25.43 1.44 -25.79
C SER A 153 -25.98 0.33 -26.70
N THR A 154 -25.65 -0.93 -26.44
CA THR A 154 -26.09 -2.04 -27.32
C THR A 154 -27.43 -2.64 -26.94
N ARG A 155 -27.77 -2.70 -25.65
CA ARG A 155 -28.95 -3.43 -25.14
C ARG A 155 -30.13 -2.55 -24.73
N SER A 156 -30.04 -1.23 -24.82
CA SER A 156 -31.15 -0.30 -24.53
C SER A 156 -31.75 0.34 -25.80
N ILE A 157 -33.07 0.53 -25.81
CA ILE A 157 -33.76 1.26 -26.90
C ILE A 157 -33.44 2.76 -26.84
N SER A 158 -33.44 3.44 -28.00
CA SER A 158 -32.94 4.82 -28.14
C SER A 158 -33.58 5.83 -27.18
N ALA A 159 -34.91 5.79 -26.99
CA ALA A 159 -35.58 6.75 -26.10
C ALA A 159 -35.26 6.53 -24.61
N ALA A 160 -35.10 5.28 -24.18
CA ALA A 160 -34.70 4.95 -22.81
C ALA A 160 -33.23 5.35 -22.58
N ARG A 161 -32.38 5.14 -23.58
CA ARG A 161 -30.97 5.49 -23.56
C ARG A 161 -30.74 6.99 -23.35
N THR A 162 -31.35 7.85 -24.17
CA THR A 162 -31.15 9.30 -24.05
C THR A 162 -31.68 9.84 -22.73
N ARG A 163 -32.84 9.36 -22.26
CA ARG A 163 -33.36 9.73 -20.93
C ARG A 163 -32.44 9.25 -19.82
N ALA A 164 -31.82 8.08 -19.98
CA ALA A 164 -30.92 7.55 -18.98
C ALA A 164 -29.61 8.33 -18.89
N VAL A 165 -29.03 8.68 -20.03
CA VAL A 165 -27.84 9.53 -20.10
C VAL A 165 -28.10 10.89 -19.43
N ASN A 166 -29.19 11.57 -19.79
CA ASN A 166 -29.51 12.89 -19.23
C ASN A 166 -29.77 12.83 -17.71
N ARG A 167 -30.48 11.81 -17.23
CA ARG A 167 -30.73 11.63 -15.78
C ARG A 167 -29.46 11.29 -15.02
N SER A 168 -28.64 10.38 -15.56
CA SER A 168 -27.38 9.97 -14.94
C SER A 168 -26.39 11.14 -14.87
N ALA A 169 -26.35 11.99 -15.90
CA ALA A 169 -25.58 13.23 -15.89
C ALA A 169 -26.03 14.19 -14.78
N GLY A 170 -27.35 14.39 -14.62
CA GLY A 170 -27.90 15.18 -13.51
C GLY A 170 -27.55 14.60 -12.13
N VAL A 171 -27.60 13.27 -11.97
CA VAL A 171 -27.19 12.61 -10.71
C VAL A 171 -25.71 12.84 -10.40
N VAL A 172 -24.83 12.83 -11.41
CA VAL A 172 -23.40 13.14 -11.23
C VAL A 172 -23.20 14.59 -10.81
N GLN A 173 -23.93 15.52 -11.41
CA GLN A 173 -23.91 16.95 -11.05
C GLN A 173 -24.39 17.17 -9.60
N ASP A 174 -25.52 16.57 -9.24
CA ASP A 174 -26.09 16.67 -7.88
C ASP A 174 -25.14 16.07 -6.83
N ALA A 175 -24.55 14.90 -7.12
CA ALA A 175 -23.59 14.24 -6.23
C ALA A 175 -22.33 15.09 -6.01
N ALA A 176 -21.82 15.75 -7.05
CA ALA A 176 -20.68 16.66 -6.94
C ALA A 176 -21.01 17.96 -6.19
N GLY A 177 -22.25 18.44 -6.30
CA GLY A 177 -22.73 19.65 -5.61
C GLY A 177 -22.85 19.51 -4.09
N VAL A 178 -23.06 18.29 -3.57
CA VAL A 178 -23.22 18.02 -2.13
C VAL A 178 -21.87 17.80 -1.42
N LEU A 179 -20.76 17.66 -2.17
CA LEU A 179 -19.44 17.43 -1.61
C LEU A 179 -18.98 18.60 -0.73
N GLN A 180 -18.35 18.26 0.40
CA GLN A 180 -17.78 19.23 1.33
C GLN A 180 -16.27 19.39 1.13
N PRO A 181 -15.70 20.59 1.33
CA PRO A 181 -14.26 20.79 1.25
C PRO A 181 -13.55 20.01 2.37
N VAL A 182 -12.47 19.33 1.98
CA VAL A 182 -11.59 18.57 2.88
C VAL A 182 -10.30 19.36 3.07
N ASN A 183 -9.68 19.28 4.25
CA ASN A 183 -8.36 19.89 4.47
C ASN A 183 -7.36 19.39 3.43
N GLY A 184 -6.69 20.31 2.73
CA GLY A 184 -5.78 19.99 1.62
C GLY A 184 -6.45 19.85 0.26
N SER A 185 -7.76 20.13 0.11
CA SER A 185 -8.45 20.09 -1.19
C SER A 185 -8.15 21.27 -2.11
N ALA A 186 -7.52 22.34 -1.59
CA ALA A 186 -7.19 23.55 -2.35
C ALA A 186 -8.33 24.02 -3.29
N ARG A 187 -8.02 24.34 -4.55
CA ARG A 187 -9.00 24.70 -5.60
C ARG A 187 -9.55 23.49 -6.38
N PHE A 188 -9.30 22.26 -5.92
CA PHE A 188 -9.74 21.07 -6.64
C PHE A 188 -11.26 20.92 -6.65
N LEU A 189 -11.91 21.05 -5.49
CA LEU A 189 -13.36 20.90 -5.37
C LEU A 189 -14.15 21.85 -6.29
N PRO A 190 -13.88 23.17 -6.34
CA PRO A 190 -14.58 24.05 -7.27
C PRO A 190 -14.30 23.71 -8.73
N ARG A 191 -13.07 23.30 -9.09
CA ARG A 191 -12.76 22.83 -10.46
C ARG A 191 -13.54 21.58 -10.85
N LEU A 192 -13.69 20.65 -9.91
CA LEU A 192 -14.47 19.44 -10.13
C LEU A 192 -15.95 19.81 -10.33
N GLN A 193 -16.48 20.69 -9.50
CA GLN A 193 -17.87 21.17 -9.62
C GLN A 193 -18.11 21.88 -10.95
N ASP A 194 -17.21 22.78 -11.37
CA ASP A 194 -17.27 23.46 -12.66
C ASP A 194 -17.22 22.46 -13.84
N ALA A 195 -16.35 21.44 -13.76
CA ALA A 195 -16.24 20.42 -14.79
C ALA A 195 -17.48 19.52 -14.85
N THR A 196 -18.05 19.15 -13.70
CA THR A 196 -19.31 18.37 -13.66
C THR A 196 -20.50 19.18 -14.19
N ALA A 197 -20.53 20.49 -13.96
CA ALA A 197 -21.57 21.37 -14.49
C ALA A 197 -21.55 21.47 -16.02
N GLN A 198 -20.41 21.16 -16.66
CA GLN A 198 -20.24 21.14 -18.11
C GLN A 198 -20.61 19.80 -18.77
N LEU A 199 -20.95 18.77 -17.98
CA LEU A 199 -21.34 17.46 -18.48
C LEU A 199 -22.59 17.58 -19.37
N ALA A 200 -22.44 17.28 -20.67
CA ALA A 200 -23.53 17.37 -21.65
C ALA A 200 -23.55 16.16 -22.62
N PRO A 201 -23.53 14.91 -22.11
CA PRO A 201 -23.38 13.74 -22.94
C PRO A 201 -24.67 13.43 -23.68
N THR A 202 -24.53 12.98 -24.93
CA THR A 202 -25.66 12.63 -25.79
C THR A 202 -25.80 11.12 -26.00
N THR A 203 -24.75 10.35 -25.70
CA THR A 203 -24.70 8.90 -25.81
C THR A 203 -24.11 8.27 -24.53
N PRO A 204 -24.39 6.97 -24.25
CA PRO A 204 -23.78 6.27 -23.12
C PRO A 204 -22.25 6.24 -23.15
N GLU A 205 -21.67 6.12 -24.35
CA GLU A 205 -20.22 6.11 -24.54
C GLU A 205 -19.62 7.51 -24.32
N ALA A 206 -20.31 8.57 -24.74
CA ALA A 206 -19.89 9.94 -24.43
C ALA A 206 -19.99 10.23 -22.92
N PHE A 207 -21.05 9.75 -22.27
CA PHE A 207 -21.19 9.83 -20.81
C PHE A 207 -20.02 9.12 -20.10
N ASP A 208 -19.69 7.89 -20.50
CA ASP A 208 -18.57 7.15 -19.93
C ASP A 208 -17.24 7.88 -20.11
N ALA A 209 -16.97 8.39 -21.32
CA ALA A 209 -15.74 9.13 -21.62
C ALA A 209 -15.63 10.44 -20.82
N GLU A 210 -16.70 11.24 -20.73
CA GLU A 210 -16.71 12.48 -19.95
C GLU A 210 -16.55 12.20 -18.45
N VAL A 211 -17.18 11.13 -17.93
CA VAL A 211 -17.02 10.75 -16.52
C VAL A 211 -15.64 10.17 -16.24
N ALA A 212 -15.06 9.40 -17.17
CA ALA A 212 -13.69 8.93 -17.06
C ALA A 212 -12.68 10.11 -17.08
N ASP A 213 -12.90 11.13 -17.91
CA ASP A 213 -12.12 12.38 -17.90
C ASP A 213 -12.23 13.09 -16.54
N LEU A 214 -13.44 13.28 -16.03
CA LEU A 214 -13.66 13.85 -14.70
C LEU A 214 -12.97 13.06 -13.61
N ALA A 215 -13.07 11.72 -13.64
CA ALA A 215 -12.44 10.85 -12.67
C ALA A 215 -10.90 10.92 -12.78
N SER A 216 -10.34 11.08 -13.98
CA SER A 216 -8.90 11.20 -14.20
C SER A 216 -8.28 12.42 -13.48
N ARG A 217 -9.08 13.44 -13.15
CA ARG A 217 -8.64 14.62 -12.39
C ARG A 217 -8.26 14.27 -10.96
N PHE A 218 -8.86 13.23 -10.36
CA PHE A 218 -8.38 12.68 -9.09
C PHE A 218 -6.95 12.10 -9.20
N GLY A 219 -6.50 11.81 -10.42
CA GLY A 219 -5.16 11.36 -10.79
C GLY A 219 -4.08 12.45 -10.82
N GLU A 220 -4.45 13.73 -10.90
CA GLU A 220 -3.53 14.85 -11.23
C GLU A 220 -2.40 15.07 -10.22
N ALA A 221 -2.59 14.74 -8.93
CA ALA A 221 -1.53 14.91 -7.92
C ALA A 221 -0.37 13.90 -8.05
N SER A 222 -0.48 12.90 -8.94
CA SER A 222 0.52 11.86 -9.16
C SER A 222 1.83 12.36 -9.78
N GLN A 223 1.84 13.55 -10.40
CA GLN A 223 3.00 14.08 -11.12
C GLN A 223 3.74 15.17 -10.34
N THR A 224 4.45 14.81 -9.27
CA THR A 224 5.59 15.64 -8.83
C THR A 224 6.83 15.17 -9.59
N PRO A 225 7.27 15.85 -10.67
CA PRO A 225 8.50 15.47 -11.35
C PRO A 225 9.69 15.60 -10.38
N PHE A 226 10.57 14.60 -10.40
CA PHE A 226 11.81 14.56 -9.60
C PHE A 226 12.75 15.74 -9.89
N VAL A 227 12.55 16.44 -11.01
CA VAL A 227 13.27 17.65 -11.39
C VAL A 227 12.26 18.77 -11.57
N ALA A 228 12.23 19.71 -10.63
CA ALA A 228 11.48 20.95 -10.78
C ALA A 228 12.11 21.76 -11.91
N ALA A 229 11.40 21.93 -13.03
CA ALA A 229 11.77 22.92 -14.02
C ALA A 229 11.66 24.30 -13.36
N ALA A 230 12.74 25.07 -13.39
CA ALA A 230 12.76 26.45 -12.92
C ALA A 230 11.88 27.32 -13.82
N ALA A 231 10.58 27.34 -13.54
CA ALA A 231 9.65 28.30 -14.10
C ALA A 231 8.98 29.03 -12.94
N GLU A 232 9.07 30.36 -12.97
CA GLU A 232 8.37 31.29 -12.11
C GLU A 232 6.85 31.11 -12.25
N ALA A 233 6.30 30.08 -11.60
CA ALA A 233 4.88 29.97 -11.34
C ALA A 233 4.70 30.20 -9.85
N VAL A 234 3.85 31.18 -9.50
CA VAL A 234 3.27 31.31 -8.16
C VAL A 234 2.90 29.90 -7.70
N PRO A 235 3.38 29.41 -6.53
CA PRO A 235 3.15 28.04 -6.12
C PRO A 235 1.64 27.84 -5.99
N GLU A 236 1.06 27.22 -7.00
CA GLU A 236 -0.33 26.83 -6.95
C GLU A 236 -0.42 25.74 -5.90
N VAL A 237 -1.15 26.00 -4.81
CA VAL A 237 -1.36 25.02 -3.75
C VAL A 237 -2.09 23.83 -4.38
N ALA A 238 -1.34 22.77 -4.70
CA ALA A 238 -1.89 21.55 -5.25
C ALA A 238 -2.71 20.82 -4.18
N ALA A 239 -3.74 20.09 -4.62
CA ALA A 239 -4.50 19.25 -3.71
C ALA A 239 -3.64 18.08 -3.22
N THR A 240 -3.75 17.74 -1.94
CA THR A 240 -3.01 16.60 -1.40
C THR A 240 -3.63 15.28 -1.89
N PRO A 241 -2.84 14.22 -2.14
CA PRO A 241 -3.37 12.90 -2.51
C PRO A 241 -4.40 12.36 -1.50
N ALA A 242 -4.20 12.63 -0.21
CA ALA A 242 -5.15 12.29 0.85
C ALA A 242 -6.49 13.06 0.75
N ALA A 243 -6.50 14.30 0.25
CA ALA A 243 -7.74 15.03 0.00
C ALA A 243 -8.44 14.50 -1.26
N LEU A 244 -7.70 14.18 -2.33
CA LEU A 244 -8.25 13.62 -3.57
C LEU A 244 -8.89 12.25 -3.33
N THR A 245 -8.22 11.35 -2.62
CA THR A 245 -8.79 10.06 -2.19
C THR A 245 -10.10 10.27 -1.41
N ALA A 246 -10.11 11.16 -0.42
CA ALA A 246 -11.28 11.40 0.42
C ALA A 246 -12.48 11.94 -0.39
N ILE A 247 -12.26 12.92 -1.25
CA ILE A 247 -13.30 13.51 -2.09
C ILE A 247 -13.79 12.48 -3.12
N GLY A 248 -12.90 11.78 -3.81
CA GLY A 248 -13.28 10.78 -4.81
C GLY A 248 -14.06 9.60 -4.22
N VAL A 249 -13.64 9.09 -3.05
CA VAL A 249 -14.37 8.04 -2.32
C VAL A 249 -15.75 8.55 -1.87
N SER A 250 -15.86 9.81 -1.44
CA SER A 250 -17.15 10.39 -1.05
C SER A 250 -18.10 10.56 -2.24
N LEU A 251 -17.59 10.99 -3.40
CA LEU A 251 -18.35 11.09 -4.64
C LEU A 251 -18.82 9.71 -5.10
N ALA A 252 -17.92 8.74 -5.15
CA ALA A 252 -18.24 7.36 -5.49
C ALA A 252 -19.32 6.77 -4.58
N SER A 253 -19.21 7.00 -3.26
CA SER A 253 -20.23 6.54 -2.30
C SER A 253 -21.57 7.27 -2.46
N SER A 254 -21.58 8.55 -2.83
CA SER A 254 -22.80 9.31 -3.11
C SER A 254 -23.50 8.76 -4.35
N LEU A 255 -22.75 8.49 -5.41
CA LEU A 255 -23.25 7.88 -6.64
C LEU A 255 -23.78 6.46 -6.40
N ALA A 256 -23.05 5.63 -5.64
CA ALA A 256 -23.51 4.29 -5.29
C ALA A 256 -24.85 4.31 -4.52
N GLY A 257 -25.04 5.30 -3.63
CA GLY A 257 -26.31 5.51 -2.93
C GLY A 257 -27.46 5.91 -3.86
N ALA A 258 -27.18 6.60 -4.97
CA ALA A 258 -28.18 7.02 -5.95
C ALA A 258 -28.67 5.88 -6.86
N ILE A 259 -27.91 4.78 -6.99
CA ILE A 259 -28.25 3.65 -7.86
C ILE A 259 -29.59 3.03 -7.48
N ALA A 260 -29.85 2.81 -6.19
CA ALA A 260 -31.10 2.21 -5.72
C ALA A 260 -32.33 3.09 -6.02
N ALA A 261 -32.16 4.42 -6.02
CA ALA A 261 -33.21 5.38 -6.33
C ALA A 261 -33.42 5.58 -7.84
N ALA A 262 -32.51 5.06 -8.68
CA ALA A 262 -32.60 5.25 -10.12
C ALA A 262 -33.78 4.45 -10.71
N PRO A 263 -34.62 5.08 -11.53
CA PRO A 263 -35.92 4.55 -11.94
C PRO A 263 -35.85 3.47 -13.04
N SER A 264 -34.71 3.28 -13.72
CA SER A 264 -34.56 2.25 -14.73
C SER A 264 -33.16 1.63 -14.75
N ASP A 265 -33.06 0.36 -15.14
CA ASP A 265 -31.80 -0.39 -15.25
C ASP A 265 -30.68 0.31 -16.03
N PRO A 266 -30.92 0.99 -17.17
CA PRO A 266 -29.85 1.74 -17.84
C PRO A 266 -29.34 2.93 -17.02
N ASP A 267 -30.19 3.58 -16.20
CA ASP A 267 -29.72 4.63 -15.29
C ASP A 267 -28.79 4.01 -14.23
N ARG A 268 -29.23 2.89 -13.64
CA ARG A 268 -28.48 2.17 -12.61
C ARG A 268 -27.11 1.75 -13.12
N ALA A 269 -27.05 1.22 -14.34
CA ALA A 269 -25.82 0.81 -14.99
C ALA A 269 -24.86 1.99 -15.27
N LEU A 270 -25.37 3.13 -15.75
CA LEU A 270 -24.55 4.32 -16.00
C LEU A 270 -24.04 4.96 -14.70
N ILE A 271 -24.89 5.06 -13.67
CA ILE A 271 -24.48 5.58 -12.36
C ILE A 271 -23.45 4.63 -11.70
N ALA A 272 -23.62 3.31 -11.85
CA ALA A 272 -22.65 2.32 -11.40
C ALA A 272 -21.29 2.50 -12.10
N ALA A 273 -21.26 2.63 -13.43
CA ALA A 273 -20.03 2.90 -14.17
C ALA A 273 -19.36 4.20 -13.70
N ALA A 274 -20.13 5.28 -13.52
CA ALA A 274 -19.61 6.55 -13.03
C ALA A 274 -18.98 6.45 -11.63
N SER A 275 -19.65 5.76 -10.72
CA SER A 275 -19.14 5.52 -9.36
C SER A 275 -17.88 4.66 -9.34
N ALA A 276 -17.78 3.67 -10.24
CA ALA A 276 -16.62 2.80 -10.39
C ALA A 276 -15.39 3.55 -10.90
N HIS A 277 -15.55 4.45 -11.90
CA HIS A 277 -14.48 5.33 -12.37
C HIS A 277 -13.97 6.26 -11.27
N CYS A 278 -14.89 6.89 -10.52
CA CYS A 278 -14.50 7.77 -9.41
C CYS A 278 -13.76 7.01 -8.30
N LEU A 279 -14.25 5.81 -7.92
CA LEU A 279 -13.63 4.98 -6.90
C LEU A 279 -12.23 4.52 -7.34
N SER A 280 -12.08 4.02 -8.57
CA SER A 280 -10.82 3.47 -9.07
C SER A 280 -9.73 4.55 -9.16
N GLN A 281 -10.07 5.74 -9.67
CA GLN A 281 -9.13 6.86 -9.74
C GLN A 281 -8.81 7.45 -8.37
N ALA A 282 -9.77 7.45 -7.43
CA ALA A 282 -9.49 7.81 -6.04
C ALA A 282 -8.50 6.84 -5.40
N VAL A 283 -8.66 5.54 -5.63
CA VAL A 283 -7.78 4.49 -5.08
C VAL A 283 -6.37 4.55 -5.68
N ALA A 284 -6.22 5.01 -6.93
CA ALA A 284 -4.91 5.20 -7.56
C ALA A 284 -3.99 6.19 -6.81
N GLN A 285 -4.55 7.03 -5.93
CA GLN A 285 -3.80 8.01 -5.13
C GLN A 285 -3.19 7.44 -3.84
N VAL A 286 -3.62 6.26 -3.38
CA VAL A 286 -3.15 5.60 -2.14
C VAL A 286 -1.62 5.46 -2.04
N PRO A 287 -0.88 5.02 -3.06
CA PRO A 287 0.56 4.88 -2.96
C PRO A 287 1.30 6.22 -2.85
N TYR A 288 0.65 7.32 -3.22
CA TYR A 288 1.22 8.67 -3.15
C TYR A 288 0.76 9.44 -1.91
N SER A 289 -0.16 8.88 -1.12
CA SER A 289 -0.59 9.53 0.12
C SER A 289 0.38 9.25 1.25
N ASP A 290 0.94 10.32 1.80
CA ASP A 290 1.69 10.28 3.04
C ASP A 290 0.71 10.05 4.21
N PHE A 291 1.01 9.06 5.04
CA PHE A 291 0.24 8.75 6.23
C PHE A 291 1.07 9.04 7.48
N ASP A 292 0.51 9.83 8.39
CA ASP A 292 1.20 10.18 9.64
C ASP A 292 1.21 9.04 10.68
N SER A 293 0.38 8.02 10.50
CA SER A 293 0.24 6.89 11.45
C SER A 293 -0.44 5.67 10.84
N ALA A 294 -0.21 4.50 11.45
CA ALA A 294 -0.93 3.27 11.11
C ALA A 294 -2.46 3.43 11.24
N GLU A 295 -2.95 4.18 12.24
CA GLU A 295 -4.39 4.42 12.43
C GLU A 295 -5.01 5.16 11.23
N THR A 296 -4.35 6.21 10.74
CA THR A 296 -4.81 6.99 9.59
C THR A 296 -4.84 6.17 8.30
N ALA A 297 -3.86 5.28 8.11
CA ALA A 297 -3.81 4.35 6.97
C ALA A 297 -4.90 3.26 7.07
N LEU A 298 -5.18 2.75 8.27
CA LEU A 298 -6.29 1.82 8.48
C LEU A 298 -7.65 2.48 8.24
N ALA A 299 -7.81 3.74 8.67
CA ALA A 299 -9.04 4.51 8.45
C ALA A 299 -9.26 4.86 6.98
N SER A 300 -8.20 5.12 6.19
CA SER A 300 -8.32 5.29 4.74
C SER A 300 -8.71 3.97 4.06
N ARG A 301 -8.10 2.84 4.45
CA ARG A 301 -8.48 1.50 3.97
C ARG A 301 -9.96 1.23 4.20
N ALA A 302 -10.43 1.42 5.44
CA ALA A 302 -11.81 1.14 5.81
C ALA A 302 -12.81 1.98 4.99
N ARG A 303 -12.49 3.25 4.72
CA ARG A 303 -13.31 4.12 3.87
C ARG A 303 -13.39 3.62 2.42
N MET A 304 -12.27 3.20 1.84
CA MET A 304 -12.25 2.65 0.47
C MET A 304 -13.00 1.33 0.36
N HIS A 305 -12.79 0.42 1.31
CA HIS A 305 -13.53 -0.85 1.39
C HIS A 305 -15.03 -0.61 1.54
N ALA A 306 -15.44 0.28 2.44
CA ALA A 306 -16.86 0.60 2.63
C ALA A 306 -17.50 1.20 1.37
N ALA A 307 -16.77 2.00 0.59
CA ALA A 307 -17.29 2.53 -0.67
C ALA A 307 -17.38 1.47 -1.76
N ALA A 308 -16.40 0.57 -1.85
CA ALA A 308 -16.45 -0.59 -2.75
C ALA A 308 -17.60 -1.54 -2.39
N ASP A 309 -17.78 -1.85 -1.10
CA ASP A 309 -18.86 -2.71 -0.59
C ASP A 309 -20.23 -2.11 -0.87
N ARG A 310 -20.40 -0.80 -0.66
CA ARG A 310 -21.63 -0.09 -1.05
C ARG A 310 -21.91 -0.20 -2.54
N LEU A 311 -20.87 -0.06 -3.37
CA LEU A 311 -21.02 -0.21 -4.80
C LEU A 311 -21.44 -1.63 -5.18
N ILE A 312 -20.75 -2.65 -4.68
CA ILE A 312 -21.09 -4.07 -4.90
C ILE A 312 -22.54 -4.35 -4.51
N GLU A 313 -22.95 -3.93 -3.31
CA GLU A 313 -24.32 -4.12 -2.82
C GLU A 313 -25.34 -3.39 -3.70
N SER A 314 -25.06 -2.14 -4.09
CA SER A 314 -25.97 -1.33 -4.91
C SER A 314 -26.19 -1.90 -6.31
N VAL A 315 -25.16 -2.52 -6.89
CA VAL A 315 -25.20 -3.14 -8.23
C VAL A 315 -25.84 -4.54 -8.16
N GLY A 316 -25.95 -5.17 -6.98
CA GLY A 316 -26.67 -6.43 -6.80
C GLY A 316 -28.13 -6.41 -7.28
N GLN A 317 -28.76 -5.24 -7.40
CA GLN A 317 -30.08 -5.11 -8.00
C GLN A 317 -30.11 -5.40 -9.52
N LEU A 318 -28.94 -5.40 -10.18
CA LEU A 318 -28.76 -5.66 -11.60
C LEU A 318 -28.30 -7.10 -11.91
N SER A 319 -27.93 -7.90 -10.88
CA SER A 319 -27.33 -9.25 -10.99
C SER A 319 -28.32 -10.37 -11.37
N SER A 320 -29.43 -10.02 -11.98
CA SER A 320 -30.40 -10.96 -12.56
C SER A 320 -31.05 -10.39 -13.83
N GLY A 321 -30.52 -9.26 -14.29
CA GLY A 321 -31.09 -8.46 -15.37
C GLY A 321 -30.30 -8.56 -16.67
N ARG A 322 -30.54 -7.57 -17.53
CA ARG A 322 -29.93 -7.44 -18.86
C ARG A 322 -28.40 -7.25 -18.85
N TYR A 323 -27.82 -6.89 -17.71
CA TYR A 323 -26.42 -6.48 -17.56
C TYR A 323 -25.63 -7.43 -16.64
N ASP A 324 -26.15 -8.62 -16.38
CA ASP A 324 -25.63 -9.57 -15.38
C ASP A 324 -24.12 -9.85 -15.56
N GLY A 325 -23.70 -10.20 -16.78
CA GLY A 325 -22.30 -10.50 -17.05
C GLY A 325 -21.34 -9.32 -16.88
N GLU A 326 -21.76 -8.10 -17.23
CA GLU A 326 -20.96 -6.89 -17.03
C GLU A 326 -20.90 -6.50 -15.54
N VAL A 327 -22.00 -6.72 -14.81
CA VAL A 327 -22.08 -6.53 -13.37
C VAL A 327 -21.16 -7.49 -12.63
N ASP A 328 -21.18 -8.77 -12.97
CA ASP A 328 -20.28 -9.77 -12.40
C ASP A 328 -18.80 -9.42 -12.65
N GLY A 329 -18.48 -8.96 -13.87
CA GLY A 329 -17.15 -8.47 -14.20
C GLY A 329 -16.73 -7.27 -13.35
N LEU A 330 -17.64 -6.32 -13.11
CA LEU A 330 -17.39 -5.16 -12.25
C LEU A 330 -17.21 -5.57 -10.78
N VAL A 331 -18.06 -6.45 -10.25
CA VAL A 331 -17.95 -6.96 -8.87
C VAL A 331 -16.62 -7.68 -8.67
N SER A 332 -16.24 -8.57 -9.58
CA SER A 332 -14.94 -9.26 -9.52
C SER A 332 -13.77 -8.28 -9.57
N ALA A 333 -13.85 -7.22 -10.37
CA ALA A 333 -12.80 -6.21 -10.45
C ALA A 333 -12.70 -5.39 -9.14
N LEU A 334 -13.83 -5.06 -8.52
CA LEU A 334 -13.87 -4.35 -7.24
C LEU A 334 -13.33 -5.19 -6.08
N GLU A 335 -13.64 -6.49 -6.04
CA GLU A 335 -13.07 -7.43 -5.07
C GLU A 335 -11.55 -7.56 -5.24
N GLY A 336 -11.07 -7.65 -6.48
CA GLY A 336 -9.64 -7.62 -6.79
C GLY A 336 -8.97 -6.34 -6.32
N LEU A 337 -9.60 -5.18 -6.56
CA LEU A 337 -9.11 -3.88 -6.09
C LEU A 337 -9.03 -3.81 -4.55
N LYS A 338 -10.04 -4.33 -3.84
CA LYS A 338 -10.00 -4.40 -2.36
C LYS A 338 -8.83 -5.24 -1.85
N ALA A 339 -8.52 -6.36 -2.51
CA ALA A 339 -7.39 -7.22 -2.15
C ALA A 339 -6.05 -6.49 -2.33
N GLU A 340 -5.84 -5.86 -3.49
CA GLU A 340 -4.61 -5.11 -3.80
C GLU A 340 -4.41 -3.90 -2.87
N VAL A 341 -5.47 -3.13 -2.61
CA VAL A 341 -5.42 -2.01 -1.64
C VAL A 341 -5.05 -2.50 -0.24
N THR A 342 -5.54 -3.67 0.16
CA THR A 342 -5.20 -4.26 1.46
C THR A 342 -3.73 -4.64 1.51
N GLY A 343 -3.20 -5.25 0.45
CA GLY A 343 -1.78 -5.57 0.31
C GLY A 343 -0.91 -4.32 0.40
N ALA A 344 -1.18 -3.31 -0.44
CA ALA A 344 -0.42 -2.07 -0.49
C ALA A 344 -0.44 -1.30 0.84
N LEU A 345 -1.60 -1.14 1.48
CA LEU A 345 -1.69 -0.43 2.76
C LEU A 345 -1.08 -1.21 3.92
N ASN A 346 -1.15 -2.54 3.93
CA ASN A 346 -0.48 -3.34 4.97
C ASN A 346 1.04 -3.16 4.92
N GLU A 347 1.61 -3.03 3.72
CA GLU A 347 3.04 -2.74 3.57
C GLU A 347 3.40 -1.34 4.09
N ILE A 348 2.61 -0.32 3.71
CA ILE A 348 2.79 1.04 4.22
C ILE A 348 2.66 1.06 5.75
N ILE A 349 1.64 0.42 6.31
CA ILE A 349 1.41 0.31 7.75
C ILE A 349 2.60 -0.34 8.46
N GLY A 350 3.23 -1.36 7.85
CA GLY A 350 4.41 -2.02 8.42
C GLY A 350 5.64 -1.11 8.55
N GLN A 351 5.67 0.02 7.86
CA GLN A 351 6.74 1.01 7.92
C GLN A 351 6.42 2.21 8.83
N LEU A 352 5.15 2.39 9.21
CA LEU A 352 4.69 3.54 9.98
C LEU A 352 4.88 3.35 11.49
N PRO A 353 5.14 4.44 12.24
CA PRO A 353 5.21 4.37 13.70
C PRO A 353 3.85 4.01 14.32
N GLU A 354 3.91 3.20 15.37
CA GLU A 354 2.73 2.84 16.16
C GLU A 354 2.18 4.06 16.92
N THR A 355 0.86 4.13 17.07
CA THR A 355 0.19 5.13 17.90
C THR A 355 -0.03 4.57 19.30
N LEU A 356 0.55 5.23 20.30
CA LEU A 356 0.35 4.96 21.73
C LEU A 356 -0.87 5.75 22.23
N THR A 357 -1.77 5.07 22.94
CA THR A 357 -2.87 5.71 23.66
C THR A 357 -2.57 5.68 25.15
N LEU A 358 -2.32 6.84 25.75
CA LEU A 358 -2.06 7.01 27.18
C LEU A 358 -3.33 7.51 27.88
N THR A 359 -3.63 6.99 29.07
CA THR A 359 -4.75 7.47 29.88
C THR A 359 -4.24 8.38 30.99
N LEU A 360 -4.67 9.65 30.99
CA LEU A 360 -4.34 10.61 32.03
C LEU A 360 -5.39 10.59 33.15
N ALA A 361 -4.93 10.47 34.39
CA ALA A 361 -5.78 10.54 35.58
C ALA A 361 -6.21 11.98 35.95
N GLY A 362 -5.51 13.00 35.44
CA GLY A 362 -5.73 14.41 35.75
C GLY A 362 -5.20 15.33 34.66
N PRO A 363 -5.39 16.65 34.78
CA PRO A 363 -4.84 17.60 33.82
C PRO A 363 -3.31 17.64 33.90
N THR A 364 -2.65 17.43 32.76
CA THR A 364 -1.19 17.24 32.67
C THR A 364 -0.60 18.11 31.56
N ASP A 365 0.63 18.58 31.74
CA ASP A 365 1.37 19.31 30.70
C ASP A 365 1.82 18.37 29.58
N ALA A 366 1.57 18.76 28.32
CA ALA A 366 2.05 18.03 27.14
C ALA A 366 3.57 17.88 27.13
N TRP A 367 4.30 18.87 27.63
CA TRP A 367 5.76 18.79 27.69
C TRP A 367 6.22 17.67 28.62
N MET A 368 5.59 17.52 29.79
CA MET A 368 5.94 16.45 30.73
C MET A 368 5.67 15.06 30.14
N ILE A 369 4.58 14.90 29.39
CA ILE A 369 4.27 13.65 28.68
C ILE A 369 5.30 13.39 27.58
N ALA A 370 5.67 14.43 26.81
CA ALA A 370 6.70 14.31 25.78
C ALA A 370 8.06 13.90 26.38
N THR A 371 8.46 14.46 27.52
CA THR A 371 9.68 14.03 28.23
C THR A 371 9.60 12.59 28.72
N HIS A 372 8.43 12.13 29.18
CA HIS A 372 8.25 10.75 29.61
C HIS A 372 8.38 9.75 28.44
N ILE A 373 7.87 10.10 27.26
CA ILE A 373 7.91 9.26 26.07
C ILE A 373 9.29 9.28 25.41
N ALA A 374 9.92 10.46 25.30
CA ALA A 374 11.24 10.60 24.69
C ALA A 374 12.36 9.98 25.54
N GLY A 375 12.12 9.77 26.85
CA GLY A 375 13.04 9.08 27.75
C GLY A 375 14.42 9.72 27.80
N GLU A 376 15.44 8.97 27.39
CA GLU A 376 16.85 9.40 27.40
C GLU A 376 17.25 10.24 26.16
N ASN A 377 16.35 10.44 25.19
CA ASN A 377 16.66 11.19 23.98
C ASN A 377 16.08 12.62 24.02
N PRO A 378 16.82 13.61 24.54
CA PRO A 378 16.31 14.96 24.68
C PRO A 378 16.03 15.65 23.33
N ALA A 379 16.66 15.21 22.24
CA ALA A 379 16.42 15.77 20.90
C ALA A 379 15.04 15.40 20.34
N ALA A 380 14.41 14.31 20.82
CA ALA A 380 13.09 13.88 20.36
C ALA A 380 11.93 14.57 21.08
N ILE A 381 12.18 15.27 22.20
CA ILE A 381 11.13 15.86 23.05
C ILE A 381 10.25 16.84 22.27
N GLU A 382 10.86 17.74 21.49
CA GLU A 382 10.13 18.77 20.76
C GLU A 382 9.24 18.17 19.65
N ALA A 383 9.76 17.17 18.93
CA ALA A 383 9.00 16.45 17.91
C ALA A 383 7.81 15.69 18.51
N VAL A 384 8.02 14.99 19.63
CA VAL A 384 6.95 14.28 20.35
C VAL A 384 5.92 15.25 20.92
N TRP A 385 6.35 16.39 21.48
CA TRP A 385 5.45 17.43 21.95
C TRP A 385 4.57 17.99 20.83
N ALA A 386 5.17 18.30 19.67
CA ALA A 386 4.45 18.80 18.51
C ALA A 386 3.40 17.78 18.02
N ASP A 387 3.74 16.48 18.02
CA ASP A 387 2.82 15.40 17.67
C ASP A 387 1.64 15.30 18.65
N ILE A 388 1.89 15.39 19.97
CA ILE A 388 0.83 15.38 21.01
C ILE A 388 -0.14 16.54 20.78
N VAL A 389 0.38 17.75 20.52
CA VAL A 389 -0.46 18.94 20.31
C VAL A 389 -1.26 18.81 19.02
N ALA A 390 -0.63 18.35 17.92
CA ALA A 390 -1.27 18.19 16.63
C ALA A 390 -2.42 17.17 16.65
N ARG A 391 -2.23 16.03 17.32
CA ARG A 391 -3.21 14.92 17.36
C ARG A 391 -4.36 15.18 18.32
N ASN A 392 -4.07 15.71 19.51
CA ASN A 392 -5.08 15.85 20.56
C ASN A 392 -5.77 17.23 20.55
N ARG A 393 -5.22 18.20 19.79
CA ARG A 393 -5.73 19.58 19.65
C ARG A 393 -6.23 20.16 20.97
N PRO A 394 -5.40 20.16 22.03
CA PRO A 394 -5.82 20.69 23.32
C PRO A 394 -6.12 22.18 23.22
N ARG A 395 -7.00 22.68 24.09
CA ARG A 395 -7.27 24.13 24.19
C ARG A 395 -6.01 24.91 24.55
N HIS A 396 -5.13 24.33 25.36
CA HIS A 396 -3.83 24.88 25.70
C HIS A 396 -2.80 23.75 25.87
N PRO A 397 -1.58 23.86 25.30
CA PRO A 397 -0.57 22.78 25.36
C PRO A 397 -0.19 22.35 26.78
N ALA A 398 -0.13 23.32 27.71
CA ALA A 398 0.19 23.06 29.12
C ALA A 398 -0.97 22.44 29.93
N GLN A 399 -2.16 22.30 29.35
CA GLN A 399 -3.35 21.78 30.04
C GLN A 399 -4.07 20.77 29.15
N LEU A 400 -3.52 19.57 29.07
CA LEU A 400 -4.26 18.45 28.49
C LEU A 400 -5.34 18.00 29.46
N PRO A 401 -6.59 17.79 28.99
CA PRO A 401 -7.65 17.29 29.85
C PRO A 401 -7.39 15.84 30.30
N ALA A 402 -7.95 15.47 31.45
CA ALA A 402 -7.96 14.07 31.88
C ALA A 402 -8.70 13.21 30.82
N GLY A 403 -8.15 12.03 30.51
CA GLY A 403 -8.69 11.16 29.46
C GLY A 403 -7.61 10.50 28.60
N SER A 404 -8.03 9.91 27.48
CA SER A 404 -7.14 9.23 26.53
C SER A 404 -6.45 10.23 25.61
N ILE A 405 -5.11 10.16 25.56
CA ILE A 405 -4.25 10.96 24.68
C ILE A 405 -3.56 10.04 23.70
N LYS A 406 -3.46 10.48 22.44
CA LYS A 406 -2.74 9.76 21.38
C LYS A 406 -1.40 10.42 21.07
N VAL A 407 -0.37 9.62 20.88
CA VAL A 407 0.98 10.07 20.53
C VAL A 407 1.69 9.00 19.71
N LEU A 408 2.57 9.39 18.79
CA LEU A 408 3.44 8.44 18.12
C LEU A 408 4.46 7.85 19.09
N LYS A 409 4.71 6.55 18.92
CA LYS A 409 5.81 5.87 19.60
C LYS A 409 7.13 6.38 19.01
N ALA A 410 7.98 6.95 19.87
CA ALA A 410 9.31 7.45 19.52
C ALA A 410 10.30 6.32 19.24
#